data_AF-A0A1B7W9E4-F1
#
_entry.id   AF-A0A1B7W9E4-F1
#
_cell.length_a   1.000
_cell.length_b   1.000
_cell.length_c   1.000
_cell.angle_alpha   90.00
_cell.angle_beta   90.00
_cell.angle_gamma   90.00
#
_symmetry.space_group_name_H-M   'P 1'
#
loop_
_entity.id
_entity.type
_entity.pdbx_description
1 polymer ?
#
loop_
_entity_poly.entity_id
_entity_poly.type
_entity_poly.pdbx_seq_one_letter_code
_entity_poly.pdbx_strand_id
1 'polypeptide(L)'
;MRVLLVYPIFPSTFWSYEKILALVDRKVLLPPLGLVTVAAILPQEWQFKLVDRNIRAATEEEWAWADMVIFSAMIVQKQDLLAQIREAKKRGKLVALGGPYPTSTPHEV
;
A
#
# COMPACT_ATOMS: atom_id res chain seq x y z
N MET A 1 -6.63 -16.37 -5.97
CA MET A 1 -6.67 -15.01 -6.56
C MET A 1 -5.29 -14.40 -6.49
N ARG A 2 -4.95 -13.47 -7.39
CA ARG A 2 -3.70 -12.69 -7.38
C ARG A 2 -3.94 -11.33 -6.76
N VAL A 3 -3.28 -11.03 -5.65
CA VAL A 3 -3.51 -9.82 -4.86
C VAL A 3 -2.26 -8.97 -4.81
N LEU A 4 -2.40 -7.69 -5.20
CA LEU A 4 -1.38 -6.68 -5.02
C LEU A 4 -1.65 -5.91 -3.73
N LEU A 5 -0.78 -6.08 -2.74
CA LEU A 5 -0.82 -5.35 -1.48
C LEU A 5 -0.01 -4.05 -1.66
N VAL A 6 -0.66 -2.91 -1.53
CA VAL A 6 -0.02 -1.60 -1.81
C VAL A 6 -0.05 -0.74 -0.55
N TYR A 7 1.15 -0.33 -0.11
CA TYR A 7 1.31 0.67 0.93
C TYR A 7 1.58 2.03 0.28
N PRO A 8 0.69 3.03 0.39
CA PRO A 8 0.85 4.31 -0.30
C PRO A 8 2.06 5.11 0.19
N ILE A 9 2.41 6.16 -0.56
CA ILE A 9 3.51 7.07 -0.21
C ILE A 9 3.16 7.79 1.09
N PHE A 10 4.08 7.72 2.04
CA PHE A 10 4.11 8.51 3.24
C PHE A 10 4.86 9.80 2.92
N PRO A 11 4.19 10.95 2.88
CA PRO A 11 4.87 12.21 2.58
C PRO A 11 5.92 12.51 3.66
N SER A 12 6.96 13.27 3.31
CA SER A 12 7.98 13.68 4.27
C SER A 12 7.34 14.45 5.43
N THR A 13 7.54 13.93 6.64
CA THR A 13 7.10 14.54 7.90
C THR A 13 8.28 14.61 8.86
N PHE A 14 8.07 15.23 10.02
CA PHE A 14 9.01 15.17 11.14
C PHE A 14 9.44 13.72 11.49
N TRP A 15 8.54 12.74 11.32
CA TRP A 15 8.77 11.33 11.65
C TRP A 15 9.34 10.48 10.51
N SER A 16 9.68 11.09 9.36
CA SER A 16 10.23 10.35 8.22
C SER A 16 11.71 9.98 8.38
N TYR A 17 12.44 10.66 9.28
CA TYR A 17 13.84 10.36 9.64
C TYR A 17 14.79 10.14 8.45
N GLU A 18 14.53 10.76 7.30
CA GLU A 18 15.19 10.44 6.02
C GLU A 18 16.71 10.47 6.10
N LYS A 19 17.28 11.50 6.76
CA LYS A 19 18.73 11.62 6.95
C LYS A 19 19.29 10.52 7.85
N ILE A 20 18.56 10.13 8.90
CA ILE A 20 18.99 9.06 9.80
C ILE A 20 18.91 7.72 9.07
N LEU A 21 17.83 7.47 8.33
CA LEU A 21 17.66 6.25 7.53
C LEU A 21 18.75 6.10 6.48
N ALA A 22 19.14 7.19 5.81
CA ALA A 22 20.27 7.19 4.88
C ALA A 22 21.60 6.84 5.57
N LEU A 23 21.83 7.32 6.80
CA LEU A 23 23.05 7.00 7.57
C LEU A 23 23.13 5.52 7.97
N VAL A 24 22.01 4.84 8.12
CA VAL A 24 21.95 3.41 8.50
C VAL A 24 21.60 2.48 7.33
N ASP A 25 21.68 2.99 6.09
CA ASP A 25 21.36 2.29 4.85
C ASP A 25 19.96 1.60 4.86
N ARG A 26 18.96 2.37 5.30
CA ARG A 26 17.55 1.95 5.30
C ARG A 26 16.72 2.91 4.46
N LYS A 27 15.68 2.38 3.81
CA LYS A 27 14.76 3.16 2.96
C LYS A 27 13.50 3.61 3.69
N VAL A 28 13.05 2.83 4.67
CA VAL A 28 11.84 3.10 5.48
C VAL A 28 12.10 2.73 6.93
N LEU A 29 11.44 3.42 7.85
CA LEU A 29 11.52 3.12 9.28
C LEU A 29 10.73 1.85 9.63
N LEU A 30 9.51 1.73 9.11
CA LEU A 30 8.57 0.66 9.43
C LEU A 30 8.08 0.00 8.14
N PRO A 31 8.30 -1.31 7.95
CA PRO A 31 7.68 -2.03 6.84
C PRO A 31 6.15 -2.12 7.04
N PRO A 32 5.36 -2.30 5.98
CA PRO A 32 3.89 -2.34 6.06
C PRO A 32 3.37 -3.67 6.63
N LEU A 33 3.68 -3.96 7.89
CA LEU A 33 3.36 -5.23 8.57
C LEU A 33 1.86 -5.53 8.58
N GLY A 34 1.00 -4.50 8.65
CA GLY A 34 -0.46 -4.70 8.59
C GLY A 34 -0.91 -5.42 7.32
N LEU A 35 -0.32 -5.11 6.17
CA LEU A 35 -0.64 -5.79 4.91
C LEU A 35 -0.10 -7.22 4.88
N VAL A 36 1.08 -7.46 5.44
CA VAL A 36 1.68 -8.80 5.54
C VAL A 36 0.83 -9.69 6.45
N THR A 37 0.32 -9.16 7.57
CA THR A 37 -0.60 -9.88 8.45
C THR A 37 -1.91 -10.21 7.74
N VAL A 38 -2.47 -9.29 6.95
CA VAL A 38 -3.68 -9.58 6.14
C VAL A 38 -3.41 -10.71 5.14
N ALA A 39 -2.26 -10.71 4.48
CA ALA A 39 -1.88 -11.79 3.56
C ALA A 39 -1.83 -13.16 4.23
N ALA A 40 -1.40 -13.23 5.50
CA ALA A 40 -1.33 -14.46 6.29
C ALA A 40 -2.70 -14.97 6.76
N ILE A 41 -3.73 -14.12 6.81
CA ILE A 41 -5.09 -14.47 7.28
C ILE A 41 -6.00 -14.84 6.09
N LEU A 42 -5.74 -14.31 4.91
CA LEU A 42 -6.48 -14.64 3.69
C LEU A 42 -6.22 -16.10 3.23
N PRO A 43 -7.03 -16.66 2.31
CA PRO A 43 -6.81 -18.03 1.83
C PRO A 43 -5.40 -18.20 1.24
N GLN A 44 -4.67 -19.23 1.68
CA GLN A 44 -3.25 -19.39 1.37
C GLN A 44 -2.98 -19.96 -0.03
N GLU A 45 -4.03 -20.39 -0.74
CA GLU A 45 -3.99 -20.68 -2.18
C GLU A 45 -3.98 -19.39 -3.04
N TRP A 46 -4.16 -18.21 -2.44
CA TRP A 46 -3.98 -16.94 -3.12
C TRP A 46 -2.50 -16.59 -3.25
N GLN A 47 -2.19 -15.78 -4.26
CA GLN A 47 -0.83 -15.29 -4.50
C GLN A 47 -0.76 -13.82 -4.14
N PHE A 48 0.29 -13.42 -3.43
CA PHE A 48 0.46 -12.06 -2.95
C PHE A 48 1.74 -11.43 -3.48
N LYS A 49 1.66 -10.17 -3.88
CA LYS A 49 2.82 -9.30 -4.10
C LYS A 49 2.68 -8.06 -3.23
N LEU A 50 3.76 -7.68 -2.55
CA LEU A 50 3.80 -6.47 -1.73
C LEU A 50 4.55 -5.37 -2.47
N VAL A 51 3.92 -4.19 -2.54
CA VAL A 51 4.52 -2.95 -3.02
C VAL A 51 4.46 -1.93 -1.90
N ASP A 52 5.63 -1.62 -1.34
CA ASP A 52 5.80 -0.42 -0.53
C ASP A 52 6.18 0.75 -1.44
N ARG A 53 5.26 1.70 -1.61
CA ARG A 53 5.47 2.86 -2.50
C ARG A 53 6.52 3.84 -2.00
N ASN A 54 6.91 3.74 -0.73
CA ASN A 54 8.02 4.49 -0.16
C ASN A 54 9.38 3.96 -0.64
N ILE A 55 9.42 2.75 -1.21
CA ILE A 55 10.62 2.11 -1.75
C ILE A 55 10.61 2.14 -3.28
N ARG A 56 9.45 1.85 -3.90
CA ARG A 56 9.30 1.81 -5.37
C ARG A 56 7.84 1.90 -5.80
N ALA A 57 7.61 2.35 -7.02
CA ALA A 57 6.29 2.21 -7.63
C ALA A 57 5.93 0.73 -7.92
N ALA A 58 4.61 0.46 -8.03
CA ALA A 58 4.11 -0.77 -8.63
C ALA A 58 4.40 -0.75 -10.12
N THR A 59 4.91 -1.86 -10.65
CA THR A 59 5.22 -2.03 -12.08
C THR A 59 3.95 -2.32 -12.89
N GLU A 60 3.98 -2.07 -14.20
CA GLU A 60 2.83 -2.39 -15.06
C GLU A 60 2.57 -3.90 -15.10
N GLU A 61 3.59 -4.74 -14.98
CA GLU A 61 3.46 -6.19 -14.87
C GLU A 61 2.74 -6.60 -13.58
N GLU A 62 3.03 -5.94 -12.45
CA GLU A 62 2.32 -6.18 -11.19
C GLU A 62 0.86 -5.75 -11.28
N TRP A 63 0.59 -4.60 -11.91
CA TRP A 63 -0.76 -4.13 -12.17
C TRP A 63 -1.54 -5.09 -13.09
N ALA A 64 -0.95 -5.53 -14.19
CA ALA A 64 -1.56 -6.47 -15.12
C ALA A 64 -1.82 -7.83 -14.45
N TRP A 65 -0.87 -8.30 -13.62
CA TRP A 65 -0.94 -9.56 -12.91
C TRP A 65 -2.01 -9.60 -11.80
N ALA A 66 -2.33 -8.49 -11.16
CA ALA A 66 -3.28 -8.50 -10.04
C ALA A 66 -4.73 -8.72 -10.49
N ASP A 67 -5.50 -9.52 -9.76
CA ASP A 67 -6.96 -9.58 -9.88
C ASP A 67 -7.62 -8.56 -8.93
N MET A 68 -6.96 -8.30 -7.79
CA MET A 68 -7.40 -7.40 -6.72
C MET A 68 -6.23 -6.60 -6.15
N VAL A 69 -6.52 -5.41 -5.66
CA VAL A 69 -5.57 -4.55 -4.96
C VAL A 69 -6.09 -4.24 -3.56
N ILE A 70 -5.24 -4.46 -2.54
CA ILE A 70 -5.56 -4.16 -1.15
C ILE A 70 -4.62 -3.06 -0.67
N PHE A 71 -5.19 -2.00 -0.12
CA PHE A 71 -4.44 -0.88 0.43
C PHE A 71 -4.54 -0.83 1.95
N SER A 72 -3.46 -0.42 2.60
CA SER A 72 -3.47 0.02 3.99
C SER A 72 -2.90 1.43 4.08
N ALA A 73 -3.60 2.36 4.72
CA ALA A 73 -3.19 3.75 4.75
C ALA A 73 -3.48 4.45 6.09
N MET A 74 -2.60 5.40 6.42
CA MET A 74 -2.79 6.46 7.41
C MET A 74 -3.27 7.74 6.74
N ILE A 75 -3.85 8.67 7.50
CA ILE A 75 -4.53 9.87 6.94
C ILE A 75 -3.58 10.77 6.15
N VAL A 76 -2.31 10.84 6.56
CA VAL A 76 -1.27 11.59 5.85
C VAL A 76 -1.00 11.05 4.43
N GLN A 77 -1.36 9.79 4.17
CA GLN A 77 -1.21 9.13 2.87
C GLN A 77 -2.45 9.33 1.95
N LYS A 78 -3.46 10.10 2.38
CA LYS A 78 -4.75 10.28 1.68
C LYS A 78 -4.60 10.61 0.19
N GLN A 79 -3.78 11.60 -0.15
CA GLN A 79 -3.64 12.03 -1.55
C GLN A 79 -3.12 10.90 -2.44
N ASP A 80 -2.10 10.19 -1.97
CA ASP A 80 -1.49 9.09 -2.72
C ASP A 80 -2.43 7.87 -2.79
N LEU A 81 -3.10 7.53 -1.68
CA LEU A 81 -4.11 6.48 -1.65
C LEU A 81 -5.19 6.71 -2.71
N LEU A 82 -5.80 7.90 -2.73
CA LEU A 82 -6.87 8.24 -3.68
C LEU A 82 -6.37 8.17 -5.14
N ALA A 83 -5.11 8.54 -5.39
CA ALA A 83 -4.51 8.41 -6.72
C ALA A 83 -4.36 6.92 -7.13
N GLN A 84 -3.96 6.05 -6.21
CA GLN A 84 -3.81 4.62 -6.50
C GLN A 84 -5.14 3.88 -6.62
N ILE A 85 -6.16 4.29 -5.85
CA ILE A 85 -7.52 3.78 -6.03
C ILE A 85 -8.02 4.08 -7.44
N ARG A 86 -7.79 5.31 -7.93
CA ARG A 86 -8.15 5.69 -9.31
C ARG A 86 -7.43 4.82 -10.34
N GLU A 87 -6.13 4.56 -10.15
CA GLU A 87 -5.39 3.70 -11.10
C GLU A 87 -5.77 2.23 -11.06
N ALA A 88 -6.10 1.70 -9.88
CA ALA A 88 -6.66 0.36 -9.75
C ALA A 88 -8.01 0.24 -10.48
N LYS A 89 -8.91 1.23 -10.27
CA LYS A 89 -10.23 1.29 -10.93
C LYS A 89 -10.12 1.44 -12.45
N LYS A 90 -9.22 2.31 -12.93
CA LYS A 90 -8.96 2.49 -14.37
C LYS A 90 -8.53 1.18 -15.06
N ARG A 91 -7.86 0.30 -14.32
CA ARG A 91 -7.40 -1.01 -14.78
C ARG A 91 -8.42 -2.14 -14.51
N GLY A 92 -9.63 -1.80 -14.08
CA GLY A 92 -10.71 -2.76 -13.81
C GLY A 92 -10.44 -3.69 -12.63
N LYS A 93 -9.59 -3.28 -11.67
CA LYS A 93 -9.24 -4.12 -10.51
C LYS A 93 -10.24 -3.97 -9.38
N LEU A 94 -10.51 -5.07 -8.68
CA LEU A 94 -11.21 -5.02 -7.39
C LEU A 94 -10.32 -4.30 -6.37
N VAL A 95 -10.93 -3.47 -5.53
CA VAL A 95 -10.23 -2.65 -4.53
C VAL A 95 -10.78 -2.94 -3.15
N ALA A 96 -9.90 -3.26 -2.19
CA ALA A 96 -10.21 -3.21 -0.77
C ALA A 96 -9.28 -2.28 -0.02
N LEU A 97 -9.81 -1.64 1.02
CA LEU A 97 -9.14 -0.61 1.80
C LEU A 97 -9.17 -0.98 3.27
N GLY A 98 -8.07 -0.71 3.97
CA GLY A 98 -7.99 -0.83 5.41
C GLY A 98 -6.92 0.08 6.01
N GLY A 99 -6.60 -0.16 7.27
CA GLY A 99 -5.71 0.70 8.03
C GLY A 99 -6.42 1.93 8.62
N PRO A 100 -5.70 2.74 9.42
CA PRO A 100 -6.33 3.75 10.26
C PRO A 100 -7.20 4.75 9.51
N TYR A 101 -6.84 5.16 8.28
CA TYR A 101 -7.59 6.17 7.54
C TYR A 101 -8.90 5.65 6.94
N PRO A 102 -8.91 4.63 6.06
CA PRO A 102 -10.17 4.09 5.53
C PRO A 102 -11.12 3.58 6.62
N THR A 103 -10.58 3.08 7.75
CA THR A 103 -11.39 2.58 8.87
C THR A 103 -12.03 3.71 9.67
N SER A 104 -11.35 4.84 9.90
CA SER A 104 -11.89 5.95 10.68
C SER A 104 -12.80 6.89 9.87
N THR A 105 -12.58 6.99 8.56
CA THR A 105 -13.34 7.89 7.67
C THR A 105 -13.76 7.17 6.37
N PRO A 106 -14.63 6.15 6.44
CA PRO A 106 -14.97 5.32 5.28
C PRO A 106 -15.67 6.07 4.15
N HIS A 107 -16.30 7.21 4.43
CA HIS A 107 -16.99 8.03 3.43
C HIS A 107 -16.06 8.91 2.59
N GLU A 108 -14.77 8.99 2.91
CA GLU A 108 -13.79 9.84 2.21
C GLU A 108 -12.96 9.11 1.14
N VAL A 109 -13.13 7.79 0.99
CA VAL A 109 -12.28 6.91 0.17
C VAL A 109 -13.02 6.17 -0.94
#